data_AF-A0A531LMD3-F1
#
_entry.id   AF-A0A531LMD3-F1
#
_cell.length_a   1.000
_cell.length_b   1.000
_cell.length_c   1.000
_cell.angle_alpha   90.00
_cell.angle_beta   90.00
_cell.angle_gamma   90.00
#
_symmetry.space_group_name_H-M   'P 1'
#
loop_
_entity.id
_entity.type
_entity.pdbx_description
1 polymer ?
#
loop_
_entity_poly.entity_id
_entity_poly.type
_entity_poly.pdbx_seq_one_letter_code
_entity_poly.pdbx_strand_id
1 'polypeptide(L)'
;YVTFRAIAAGEVTLDSPIKVTKHSAGEPPSKMGFKPGSVMRLDNALKMMLVKSANDIAMAVGENIGGTQAAFADRMNAEAARLGMTGTHFVNPNGLYSPDQYT
;
A
#
# COMPACT_ATOMS: atom_id res chain seq x y z
N TYR A 1 -7.93 -0.46 1.30
CA TYR A 1 -8.84 -0.73 2.43
C TYR A 1 -8.09 -0.91 3.75
N VAL A 2 -7.09 -1.80 3.83
CA VAL A 2 -6.27 -2.04 5.03
C VAL A 2 -5.79 -0.76 5.71
N THR A 3 -5.28 0.22 4.94
CA THR A 3 -4.87 1.53 5.47
C THR A 3 -5.99 2.27 6.21
N PHE A 4 -7.23 2.24 5.72
CA PHE A 4 -8.37 2.85 6.40
C PHE A 4 -8.73 2.12 7.69
N ARG A 5 -8.57 0.79 7.72
CA ARG A 5 -8.72 -0.01 8.95
C ARG A 5 -7.65 0.36 9.98
N ALA A 6 -6.41 0.53 9.56
CA ALA A 6 -5.31 0.97 10.41
C ALA A 6 -5.58 2.37 11.00
N ILE A 7 -6.15 3.29 10.21
CA ILE A 7 -6.61 4.60 10.70
C ILE A 7 -7.73 4.45 11.73
N ALA A 8 -8.76 3.65 11.42
CA ALA A 8 -9.89 3.45 12.32
C ALA A 8 -9.50 2.76 13.64
N ALA A 9 -8.48 1.91 13.61
CA ALA A 9 -7.90 1.25 14.79
C ALA A 9 -6.93 2.14 15.59
N GLY A 10 -6.61 3.34 15.10
CA GLY A 10 -5.67 4.25 15.75
C GLY A 10 -4.19 3.87 15.60
N GLU A 11 -3.86 2.92 14.72
CA GLU A 11 -2.47 2.51 14.43
C GLU A 11 -1.68 3.64 13.74
N VAL A 12 -2.37 4.39 12.87
CA VAL A 12 -1.83 5.53 12.11
C VAL A 12 -2.89 6.62 12.00
N THR A 13 -2.45 7.84 11.70
CA THR A 13 -3.34 8.98 11.40
C THR A 13 -3.08 9.48 9.99
N LEU A 14 -3.93 10.37 9.49
CA LEU A 14 -3.71 11.05 8.21
C LEU A 14 -2.41 11.87 8.17
N ASP A 15 -1.84 12.19 9.34
CA ASP A 15 -0.59 12.92 9.52
C ASP A 15 0.63 12.02 9.66
N SER A 16 0.42 10.70 9.78
CA SER A 16 1.51 9.74 9.87
C SER A 16 2.47 9.88 8.68
N PRO A 17 3.80 9.86 8.94
CA PRO A 17 4.80 9.98 7.89
C PRO A 17 4.87 8.69 7.06
N ILE A 18 4.84 8.84 5.74
CA ILE A 18 5.09 7.78 4.77
C ILE A 18 6.42 8.06 4.10
N LYS A 19 7.39 7.18 4.34
CA LYS A 19 8.73 7.26 3.75
C LYS A 19 8.79 6.47 2.46
N VAL A 20 9.23 7.11 1.39
CA VAL A 20 9.53 6.45 0.11
C VAL A 20 10.83 5.66 0.26
N THR A 21 10.78 4.35 0.05
CA THR A 21 11.95 3.48 0.12
C THR A 21 12.62 3.38 -1.26
N LYS A 22 13.80 2.74 -1.31
CA LYS A 22 14.43 2.41 -2.59
C LYS A 22 13.58 1.44 -3.40
N HIS A 23 12.93 0.50 -2.72
CA HIS A 23 12.07 -0.50 -3.35
C HIS A 23 10.81 0.16 -3.92
N SER A 24 10.09 0.94 -3.10
CA SER A 24 8.88 1.62 -3.56
C SER A 24 9.14 2.62 -4.70
N ALA A 25 10.25 3.37 -4.69
CA ALA A 25 10.61 4.25 -5.81
C ALA A 25 10.96 3.49 -7.10
N GLY A 26 11.39 2.23 -6.96
CA GLY A 26 11.76 1.33 -8.04
C GLY A 26 10.57 0.75 -8.80
N GLU A 27 9.35 0.91 -8.28
CA GLU A 27 8.14 0.38 -8.91
C GLU A 27 7.97 0.86 -10.37
N PRO A 28 7.44 -0.01 -11.26
CA PRO A 28 7.03 0.36 -12.61
C PRO A 28 5.97 1.49 -12.63
N PRO A 29 5.90 2.31 -13.71
CA PRO A 29 4.83 3.31 -13.89
C PRO A 29 3.43 2.66 -13.88
N SER A 30 2.36 3.31 -13.43
CA SER A 30 2.13 4.71 -13.01
C SER A 30 2.81 5.07 -11.70
N LYS A 31 3.50 6.23 -11.61
CA LYS A 31 4.19 6.65 -10.37
C LYS A 31 4.36 8.15 -10.21
N MET A 32 4.65 8.62 -8.99
CA MET A 32 4.91 10.04 -8.68
C MET A 32 6.37 10.43 -8.84
N GLY A 33 7.31 9.50 -8.65
CA GLY A 33 8.74 9.72 -8.93
C GLY A 33 9.49 10.46 -7.81
N PHE A 34 9.02 10.35 -6.57
CA PHE A 34 9.76 10.85 -5.41
C PHE A 34 11.08 10.09 -5.24
N LYS A 35 12.10 10.78 -4.75
CA LYS A 35 13.40 10.16 -4.47
C LYS A 35 13.32 9.26 -3.23
N PRO A 36 14.06 8.15 -3.16
CA PRO A 36 14.19 7.38 -1.92
C PRO A 36 14.62 8.27 -0.75
N GLY A 37 13.95 8.12 0.38
CA GLY A 37 14.13 8.96 1.56
C GLY A 37 13.20 10.17 1.64
N SER A 38 12.47 10.51 0.57
CA SER A 38 11.38 11.49 0.66
C SER A 38 10.30 11.03 1.64
N VAL A 39 9.72 11.98 2.37
CA VAL A 39 8.65 11.74 3.35
C VAL A 39 7.45 12.62 3.01
N MET A 40 6.25 12.06 3.13
CA MET A 40 4.98 12.76 2.93
C MET A 40 3.96 12.32 3.98
N ARG A 41 2.91 13.12 4.19
CA ARG A 41 1.78 12.72 5.04
C ARG A 41 0.98 11.59 4.37
N LEU A 42 0.45 10.67 5.17
CA LEU A 42 -0.42 9.60 4.70
C LEU A 42 -1.62 10.14 3.90
N ASP A 43 -2.19 11.28 4.28
CA ASP A 43 -3.24 11.96 3.50
C ASP A 43 -2.83 12.23 2.04
N ASN A 44 -1.65 12.80 1.82
CA ASN A 44 -1.13 13.05 0.47
C ASN A 44 -0.86 11.73 -0.26
N ALA A 45 -0.29 10.74 0.42
CA ALA A 45 -0.04 9.42 -0.16
C ALA A 45 -1.33 8.74 -0.63
N LEU A 46 -2.38 8.77 0.20
CA LEU A 46 -3.71 8.24 -0.15
C LEU A 46 -4.29 8.96 -1.37
N LYS A 47 -4.23 10.29 -1.42
CA LYS A 47 -4.71 11.07 -2.58
C LYS A 47 -3.98 10.68 -3.86
N MET A 48 -2.65 10.60 -3.82
CA MET A 48 -1.85 10.22 -4.99
C MET A 48 -2.13 8.79 -5.46
N MET A 49 -2.28 7.86 -4.52
CA MET A 49 -2.65 6.47 -4.80
C MET A 49 -4.06 6.36 -5.38
N LEU A 50 -5.06 7.01 -4.79
CA LEU A 50 -6.46 6.86 -5.19
C LEU A 50 -6.81 7.62 -6.49
N VAL A 51 -6.13 8.74 -6.76
CA VAL A 51 -6.42 9.58 -7.94
C VAL A 51 -5.56 9.18 -9.14
N LYS A 52 -4.26 8.90 -8.94
CA LYS A 52 -3.33 8.58 -10.04
C LYS A 52 -3.04 7.08 -10.17
N SER A 53 -3.44 6.28 -9.19
CA SER A 53 -3.03 4.87 -9.09
C SER A 53 -1.50 4.74 -9.09
N ALA A 54 -0.82 5.59 -8.33
CA ALA A 54 0.63 5.64 -8.28
C ALA A 54 1.21 4.42 -7.53
N ASN A 55 1.86 3.51 -8.26
CA ASN A 55 2.42 2.25 -7.77
C ASN A 55 3.50 2.46 -6.72
N ASP A 56 4.37 3.47 -6.91
CA ASP A 56 5.43 3.81 -5.96
C ASP A 56 4.87 4.25 -4.61
N ILE A 57 3.75 4.98 -4.64
CA ILE A 57 3.06 5.44 -3.42
C ILE A 57 2.30 4.28 -2.78
N ALA A 58 1.62 3.43 -3.55
CA ALA A 58 0.95 2.25 -3.02
C ALA A 58 1.94 1.31 -2.31
N MET A 59 3.11 1.06 -2.92
CA MET A 59 4.17 0.28 -2.29
C MET A 59 4.71 0.95 -1.03
N ALA A 60 4.96 2.27 -1.07
CA ALA A 60 5.43 3.00 0.11
C ALA A 60 4.42 2.93 1.27
N VAL A 61 3.13 3.11 1.00
CA VAL A 61 2.07 2.98 2.01
C VAL A 61 2.05 1.56 2.59
N GLY A 62 2.13 0.55 1.73
CA GLY A 62 2.17 -0.85 2.15
C GLY A 62 3.35 -1.14 3.08
N GLU A 63 4.55 -0.75 2.70
CA GLU A 63 5.76 -0.95 3.51
C GLU A 63 5.74 -0.20 4.84
N ASN A 64 5.24 1.05 4.87
CA ASN A 64 5.23 1.83 6.10
C ASN A 64 4.17 1.32 7.10
N ILE A 65 3.04 0.79 6.62
CA ILE A 65 1.93 0.31 7.48
C ILE A 65 2.07 -1.17 7.82
N GLY A 66 2.57 -1.99 6.90
CA GLY A 66 2.80 -3.42 7.11
C GLY A 66 4.20 -3.75 7.64
N GLY A 67 5.13 -2.79 7.63
CA GLY A 67 6.56 -3.01 7.90
C GLY A 67 7.31 -3.60 6.69
N THR A 68 6.66 -4.47 5.92
CA THR A 68 7.15 -5.02 4.64
C THR A 68 6.00 -5.19 3.66
N GLN A 69 6.31 -5.35 2.36
CA GLN A 69 5.31 -5.71 1.35
C GLN A 69 4.56 -7.00 1.72
N ALA A 70 5.28 -8.04 2.12
CA ALA A 70 4.70 -9.34 2.46
C ALA A 70 3.73 -9.24 3.64
N ALA A 71 4.15 -8.60 4.73
CA ALA A 71 3.29 -8.41 5.90
C ALA A 71 2.07 -7.52 5.58
N PHE A 72 2.18 -6.56 4.67
CA PHE A 72 1.02 -5.81 4.21
C PHE A 72 0.07 -6.67 3.36
N ALA A 73 0.60 -7.51 2.47
CA ALA A 73 -0.20 -8.47 1.70
C ALA A 73 -0.93 -9.46 2.62
N ASP A 74 -0.29 -9.94 3.69
CA ASP A 74 -0.95 -10.78 4.71
C ASP A 74 -2.15 -10.05 5.34
N ARG A 75 -2.00 -8.76 5.67
CA ARG A 75 -3.13 -7.94 6.15
C ARG A 75 -4.23 -7.77 5.10
N MET A 76 -3.88 -7.63 3.82
CA MET A 76 -4.86 -7.56 2.72
C MET A 76 -5.65 -8.86 2.61
N ASN A 77 -4.98 -10.01 2.68
CA ASN A 77 -5.60 -11.34 2.62
C ASN A 77 -6.44 -11.63 3.85
N ALA A 78 -6.00 -11.22 5.04
CA ALA A 78 -6.80 -11.33 6.26
C ALA A 78 -8.10 -10.50 6.17
N GLU A 79 -8.04 -9.28 5.63
CA GLU A 79 -9.24 -8.47 5.39
C GLU A 79 -10.12 -9.07 4.28
N ALA A 80 -9.55 -9.64 3.21
CA ALA A 80 -10.31 -10.34 2.17
C ALA A 80 -11.08 -11.53 2.75
N ALA A 81 -10.43 -12.36 3.56
CA ALA A 81 -11.07 -13.47 4.27
C ALA A 81 -12.18 -12.99 5.20
N ARG A 82 -11.95 -11.91 5.98
CA ARG A 82 -12.97 -11.31 6.87
C ARG A 82 -14.19 -10.81 6.10
N LEU A 83 -14.01 -10.37 4.86
CA LEU A 83 -15.08 -9.90 3.98
C LEU A 83 -15.77 -11.02 3.19
N GLY A 84 -15.31 -12.27 3.31
CA GLY A 84 -15.86 -13.42 2.57
C GLY A 84 -15.39 -13.51 1.12
N MET A 85 -14.28 -12.85 0.76
CA MET A 85 -13.72 -12.84 -0.59
C MET A 85 -12.92 -14.13 -0.87
N THR A 86 -13.60 -15.26 -1.02
CA THR A 86 -12.96 -16.59 -1.17
C THR A 86 -12.24 -16.78 -2.52
N GLY A 87 -12.52 -15.92 -3.50
CA GLY A 87 -11.88 -15.91 -4.82
C GLY A 87 -10.74 -14.91 -4.95
N THR A 88 -10.16 -14.43 -3.85
CA THR A 88 -9.18 -13.33 -3.86
C THR A 88 -7.89 -13.70 -3.12
N HIS A 89 -6.76 -13.33 -3.70
CA HIS A 89 -5.45 -13.38 -3.07
C HIS A 89 -4.57 -12.22 -3.57
N PHE A 90 -3.97 -11.49 -2.62
CA PHE A 90 -3.08 -10.37 -2.88
C PHE A 90 -1.64 -10.72 -2.49
N VAL A 91 -0.68 -10.21 -3.26
CA VAL A 91 0.76 -10.37 -2.97
C VAL A 91 1.51 -9.04 -2.95
N ASN A 92 0.88 -7.98 -3.45
CA ASN A 92 1.42 -6.63 -3.43
C ASN A 92 0.31 -5.58 -3.18
N PRO A 93 0.69 -4.39 -2.69
CA PRO A 93 -0.26 -3.31 -2.42
C PRO A 93 -0.73 -2.56 -3.67
N ASN A 94 -0.06 -2.74 -4.82
CA ASN A 94 -0.22 -1.87 -5.99
C ASN A 94 -0.94 -2.50 -7.18
N GLY A 95 -1.26 -3.80 -7.13
CA GLY A 95 -1.98 -4.50 -8.19
C GLY A 95 -1.10 -4.96 -9.36
N LEU A 96 0.23 -4.79 -9.30
CA LEU A 96 1.12 -5.27 -10.34
C LEU A 96 1.01 -6.79 -10.51
N TYR A 97 1.20 -7.25 -11.75
CA TYR A 97 1.01 -8.65 -12.10
C TYR A 97 1.89 -9.58 -11.25
N SER A 98 1.27 -10.64 -10.75
CA SER A 98 1.91 -11.82 -10.20
C SER A 98 1.01 -13.01 -10.51
N PRO A 99 1.56 -14.20 -10.83
CA PRO A 99 0.75 -15.41 -11.03
C PRO A 99 -0.10 -15.77 -9.81
N ASP A 100 0.36 -15.41 -8.61
CA ASP A 100 -0.35 -15.68 -7.37
C ASP A 100 -1.36 -14.59 -7.00
N GLN A 101 -1.47 -13.51 -7.78
CA GLN A 101 -2.42 -12.42 -7.49
C GLN A 101 -3.69 -12.56 -8.33
N TYR A 102 -4.83 -12.75 -7.66
CA TYR A 102 -6.12 -12.96 -8.32
C TYR A 102 -7.27 -12.40 -7.47
N THR A 103 -8.41 -12.13 -8.12
CA THR A 103 -9.65 -11.72 -7.48
C THR A 103 -10.87 -12.08 -8.31
#